data_AF-A0A1A8P002-F1
#
_entry.id   AF-A0A1A8P002-F1
#
_cell.length_a   1.000
_cell.length_b   1.000
_cell.length_c   1.000
_cell.angle_alpha   90.00
_cell.angle_beta   90.00
_cell.angle_gamma   90.00
#
_symmetry.space_group_name_H-M   'P 1'
#
loop_
_entity.id
_entity.type
_entity.pdbx_description
1 polymer ?
#
loop_
_entity_poly.entity_id
_entity_poly.type
_entity_poly.pdbx_seq_one_letter_code
_entity_poly.pdbx_strand_id
1 'polypeptide(L)'
;MAAHLKKRVYEEFSKVVQIPHEEAQAKKLRLSKPSKSAALHVDLCKATNSTDALQYLLQFARKPVEVESVEGVIRILLEHYYKETDNSVRLKIASLLGLLSKTNGFSPDCIVDDAINTLGNEKSHQVLAQLLDTLLVIGSQLPESPAVRLRLIEVACKLQLHDRGMKIYQIIYDQACRLLSDDYEQVRSAAVQM
;
A
#
# COMPACT_ATOMS: atom_id res chain seq x y z
N MET A 1 11.26 50.21 -61.45
CA MET A 1 11.33 48.78 -61.11
C MET A 1 10.73 48.60 -59.72
N ALA A 2 9.71 47.75 -59.63
CA ALA A 2 9.15 47.01 -58.49
C ALA A 2 9.09 47.60 -57.05
N ALA A 3 7.84 47.71 -56.59
CA ALA A 3 7.30 47.21 -55.31
C ALA A 3 7.60 47.94 -53.97
N HIS A 4 6.59 48.71 -53.55
CA HIS A 4 6.17 48.85 -52.16
C HIS A 4 6.02 47.49 -51.46
N LEU A 5 6.35 47.38 -50.17
CA LEU A 5 5.42 46.96 -49.10
C LEU A 5 6.09 46.84 -47.72
N LYS A 6 5.43 47.46 -46.73
CA LYS A 6 5.47 47.19 -45.28
C LYS A 6 6.52 47.90 -44.41
N LYS A 7 6.21 49.18 -44.17
CA LYS A 7 6.18 49.72 -42.80
C LYS A 7 5.41 48.77 -41.87
N ARG A 8 5.96 48.57 -40.67
CA ARG A 8 5.45 47.92 -39.44
C ARG A 8 5.85 46.45 -39.25
N VAL A 9 6.30 46.21 -38.02
CA VAL A 9 6.62 44.96 -37.32
C VAL A 9 8.09 44.52 -37.43
N TYR A 10 8.74 44.44 -36.25
CA TYR A 10 10.12 44.00 -35.95
C TYR A 10 11.21 45.05 -35.71
N GLU A 11 10.86 46.21 -35.14
CA GLU A 11 11.79 46.99 -34.29
C GLU A 11 11.95 46.41 -32.87
N GLU A 12 11.33 45.26 -32.59
CA GLU A 12 11.54 44.52 -31.34
C GLU A 12 12.25 43.21 -31.66
N PHE A 13 13.14 42.77 -30.77
CA PHE A 13 13.94 41.54 -30.82
C PHE A 13 15.31 41.62 -31.51
N SER A 14 16.10 42.64 -31.20
CA SER A 14 17.55 42.45 -31.07
C SER A 14 18.17 43.46 -30.11
N LYS A 15 17.86 43.31 -28.82
CA LYS A 15 18.72 43.80 -27.75
C LYS A 15 19.21 42.60 -26.98
N VAL A 16 20.44 42.23 -27.28
CA VAL A 16 21.28 41.31 -26.51
C VAL A 16 21.44 41.92 -25.12
N VAL A 17 20.57 41.51 -24.18
CA VAL A 17 20.75 41.77 -22.75
C VAL A 17 21.54 40.59 -22.20
N GLN A 18 22.78 40.86 -21.82
CA GLN A 18 23.57 39.99 -20.96
C GLN A 18 22.81 39.88 -19.63
N ILE A 19 22.13 38.75 -19.43
CA ILE A 19 21.57 38.36 -18.13
C ILE A 19 22.76 37.87 -17.28
N PRO A 20 22.97 38.40 -16.06
CA PRO A 20 23.90 37.80 -15.12
C PRO A 20 23.46 36.36 -14.86
N HIS A 21 24.36 35.41 -15.08
CA HIS A 21 24.17 34.01 -14.74
C HIS A 21 23.97 33.91 -13.22
N GLU A 22 22.71 33.92 -12.78
CA GLU A 22 22.34 33.54 -11.43
C GLU A 22 22.63 32.05 -11.33
N GLU A 23 23.77 31.72 -10.72
CA GLU A 23 24.14 30.36 -10.37
C GLU A 23 22.99 29.77 -9.55
N ALA A 24 22.17 28.95 -10.22
CA ALA A 24 21.21 28.10 -9.55
C ALA A 24 21.99 27.30 -8.51
N GLN A 25 21.82 27.68 -7.24
CA GLN A 25 22.40 26.96 -6.11
C GLN A 25 22.03 25.50 -6.30
N ALA A 26 23.03 24.69 -6.65
CA ALA A 26 22.88 23.27 -6.76
C ALA A 26 22.25 22.80 -5.45
N LYS A 27 20.98 22.38 -5.50
CA LYS A 27 20.30 21.75 -4.38
C LYS A 27 21.09 20.48 -4.11
N LYS A 28 22.06 20.58 -3.19
CA LYS A 28 22.88 19.48 -2.76
C LYS A 28 21.91 18.40 -2.30
N LEU A 29 21.83 17.32 -3.08
CA LEU A 29 21.19 16.09 -2.67
C LEU A 29 21.82 15.68 -1.35
N ARG A 30 21.16 16.04 -0.26
CA ARG A 30 21.50 15.51 1.04
C ARG A 30 21.04 14.07 1.00
N LEU A 31 22.01 13.17 0.78
CA LEU A 31 21.85 11.78 1.12
C LEU A 31 21.39 11.75 2.58
N SER A 32 20.10 11.49 2.80
CA SER A 32 19.61 11.20 4.13
C SER A 32 20.44 10.03 4.64
N LYS A 33 20.99 10.18 5.85
CA LYS A 33 21.67 9.08 6.53
C LYS A 33 20.78 7.84 6.40
N PRO A 34 21.31 6.64 6.14
CA PRO A 34 20.50 5.43 6.08
C PRO A 34 19.63 5.42 7.35
N SER A 35 18.32 5.51 7.15
CA SER A 35 17.36 5.39 8.23
C SER A 35 17.73 4.12 9.00
N LYS A 36 17.71 4.14 10.34
CA LYS A 36 18.05 2.97 11.17
C LYS A 36 17.33 1.76 10.55
N SER A 37 18.11 0.88 9.92
CA SER A 37 17.60 0.09 8.79
C SER A 37 16.34 -0.65 9.17
N ALA A 38 15.27 -0.53 8.38
CA ALA A 38 14.04 -1.29 8.59
C ALA A 38 14.32 -2.80 8.74
N ALA A 39 15.42 -3.29 8.15
CA ALA A 39 15.93 -4.65 8.30
C ALA A 39 16.40 -5.02 9.71
N LEU A 40 16.75 -4.05 10.56
CA LEU A 40 17.06 -4.31 11.98
C LEU A 40 15.83 -4.71 12.78
N HIS A 41 14.63 -4.34 12.32
CA HIS A 41 13.40 -4.65 13.04
C HIS A 41 13.01 -6.12 12.87
N VAL A 42 13.28 -6.68 11.69
CA VAL A 42 12.82 -8.00 11.28
C VAL A 42 14.02 -8.85 10.83
N ASP A 43 14.53 -9.70 11.73
CA ASP A 43 15.69 -10.59 11.55
C ASP A 43 15.48 -11.72 10.50
N LEU A 44 14.52 -11.58 9.58
CA LEU A 44 14.12 -12.61 8.61
C LEU A 44 15.26 -13.09 7.71
N CYS A 45 16.25 -12.26 7.41
CA CYS A 45 17.40 -12.67 6.61
C CYS A 45 18.27 -13.74 7.30
N LYS A 46 18.11 -13.95 8.61
CA LYS A 46 18.81 -14.99 9.39
C LYS A 46 18.07 -16.32 9.42
N ALA A 47 16.83 -16.36 8.94
CA ALA A 47 16.04 -17.59 8.94
C ALA A 47 16.63 -18.60 7.94
N THR A 48 16.89 -19.81 8.41
CA THR A 48 17.37 -20.91 7.55
C THR A 48 16.22 -21.80 7.05
N ASN A 49 15.07 -21.71 7.70
CA ASN A 49 13.87 -22.49 7.43
C ASN A 49 12.62 -21.71 7.91
N SER A 50 11.44 -22.19 7.54
CA SER A 50 10.16 -21.53 7.86
C SER A 50 9.85 -21.49 9.36
N THR A 51 10.38 -22.42 10.16
CA THR A 51 10.21 -22.41 11.63
C THR A 51 10.98 -21.24 12.24
N ASP A 52 12.25 -21.05 11.85
CA ASP A 52 13.06 -19.90 12.27
C ASP A 52 12.38 -18.58 11.88
N ALA A 53 11.93 -18.50 10.62
CA ALA A 53 11.22 -17.33 10.10
C ALA A 53 9.99 -16.99 10.96
N LEU A 54 9.16 -18.00 11.27
CA LEU A 54 8.00 -17.83 12.13
C LEU A 54 8.37 -17.33 13.52
N GLN A 55 9.44 -17.86 14.12
CA GLN A 55 9.92 -17.41 15.44
C GLN A 55 10.36 -15.94 15.40
N TYR A 56 11.12 -15.52 14.38
CA TYR A 56 11.50 -14.12 14.22
C TYR A 56 10.29 -13.20 14.04
N LEU A 57 9.29 -13.62 13.26
CA LEU A 57 8.04 -12.86 13.07
C LEU A 57 7.23 -12.74 14.37
N LEU A 58 7.16 -13.81 15.16
CA LEU A 58 6.47 -13.81 16.46
C LEU A 58 7.18 -12.92 17.48
N GLN A 59 8.51 -12.93 17.49
CA GLN A 59 9.31 -12.04 18.33
C GLN A 59 9.14 -10.58 17.90
N PHE A 60 9.16 -10.32 16.60
CA PHE A 60 8.95 -9.00 16.03
C PHE A 60 7.57 -8.43 16.37
N ALA A 61 6.52 -9.25 16.33
CA ALA A 61 5.14 -8.82 16.65
C ALA A 61 4.97 -8.20 18.05
N ARG A 62 5.93 -8.41 18.95
CA ARG A 62 5.92 -7.88 20.32
C ARG A 62 6.72 -6.57 20.46
N LYS A 63 7.43 -6.14 19.42
CA LYS A 63 8.26 -4.93 19.45
C LYS A 63 7.47 -3.74 18.89
N PRO A 64 7.56 -2.54 19.51
CA PRO A 64 7.03 -1.34 18.89
C PRO A 64 7.82 -1.01 17.62
N VAL A 65 7.15 -0.39 16.66
CA VAL A 65 7.75 0.02 15.38
C VAL A 65 7.60 1.52 15.25
N GLU A 66 8.71 2.21 15.00
CA GLU A 66 8.72 3.64 14.70
C GLU A 66 8.02 3.88 13.35
N VAL A 67 7.19 4.92 13.27
CA VAL A 67 6.37 5.22 12.08
C VAL A 67 7.21 5.34 10.81
N GLU A 68 8.42 5.91 10.92
CA GLU A 68 9.37 6.12 9.83
C GLU A 68 9.94 4.80 9.26
N SER A 69 9.82 3.70 10.03
CA SER A 69 10.33 2.39 9.64
C SER A 69 9.24 1.47 9.08
N VAL A 70 7.96 1.80 9.24
CA VAL A 70 6.83 0.92 8.92
C VAL A 70 6.84 0.48 7.46
N GLU A 71 6.95 1.41 6.52
CA GLU A 71 6.95 1.10 5.07
C GLU A 71 8.11 0.18 4.69
N GLY A 72 9.30 0.46 5.23
CA GLY A 72 10.48 -0.38 5.00
C GLY A 72 10.31 -1.79 5.56
N VAL A 73 9.67 -1.93 6.73
CA VAL A 73 9.36 -3.23 7.32
C VAL A 73 8.36 -3.99 6.48
N ILE A 74 7.29 -3.32 6.03
CA ILE A 74 6.26 -3.93 5.18
C ILE A 74 6.88 -4.47 3.89
N ARG A 75 7.77 -3.70 3.25
CA ARG A 75 8.49 -4.15 2.06
C ARG A 75 9.31 -5.42 2.32
N ILE A 76 10.04 -5.48 3.43
CA ILE A 76 10.82 -6.68 3.81
C ILE A 76 9.91 -7.89 4.06
N LEU A 77 8.77 -7.67 4.73
CA LEU A 77 7.80 -8.73 4.98
C LEU A 77 7.21 -9.26 3.66
N LEU A 78 6.84 -8.39 2.73
CA LEU A 78 6.31 -8.77 1.42
C LEU A 78 7.36 -9.48 0.55
N GLU A 79 8.60 -8.99 0.53
CA GLU A 79 9.71 -9.66 -0.17
C GLU A 79 9.91 -11.11 0.31
N HIS A 80 9.76 -11.35 1.61
CA HIS A 80 9.82 -12.70 2.18
C HIS A 80 8.55 -13.50 1.86
N TYR A 81 7.37 -12.89 1.96
CA TYR A 81 6.08 -13.52 1.66
C TYR A 81 6.06 -14.19 0.29
N TYR A 82 6.52 -13.49 -0.75
CA TYR A 82 6.48 -13.99 -2.13
C TYR A 82 7.45 -15.16 -2.39
N LYS A 83 8.42 -15.40 -1.50
CA LYS A 83 9.37 -16.53 -1.60
C LYS A 83 9.00 -17.69 -0.68
N GLU A 84 8.09 -17.46 0.26
CA GLU A 84 7.75 -18.41 1.31
C GLU A 84 6.71 -19.41 0.84
N THR A 85 6.90 -20.67 1.22
CA THR A 85 5.98 -21.77 0.88
C THR A 85 5.14 -22.19 2.06
N ASP A 86 5.62 -21.97 3.29
CA ASP A 86 4.89 -22.31 4.50
C ASP A 86 3.70 -21.36 4.74
N ASN A 87 2.51 -21.96 4.88
CA ASN A 87 1.28 -21.20 5.08
C ASN A 87 1.27 -20.42 6.41
N SER A 88 1.90 -20.95 7.46
CA SER A 88 1.90 -20.32 8.79
C SER A 88 2.75 -19.06 8.81
N VAL A 89 3.89 -19.07 8.10
CA VAL A 89 4.73 -17.88 7.93
C VAL A 89 3.98 -16.82 7.11
N ARG A 90 3.39 -17.20 5.97
CA ARG A 90 2.59 -16.28 5.12
C ARG A 90 1.39 -15.70 5.87
N LEU A 91 0.68 -16.53 6.63
CA LEU A 91 -0.41 -16.09 7.53
C LEU A 91 0.10 -15.05 8.53
N LYS A 92 1.24 -15.33 9.18
CA LYS A 92 1.80 -14.42 10.18
C LYS A 92 2.20 -13.09 9.57
N ILE A 93 2.82 -13.10 8.40
CA ILE A 93 3.15 -11.89 7.63
C ILE A 93 1.88 -11.10 7.30
N ALA A 94 0.84 -11.76 6.76
CA ALA A 94 -0.43 -11.12 6.46
C ALA A 94 -1.03 -10.41 7.68
N SER A 95 -0.98 -11.03 8.87
CA SER A 95 -1.45 -10.39 10.12
C SER A 95 -0.60 -9.17 10.52
N LEU A 96 0.72 -9.22 10.26
CA LEU A 96 1.63 -8.13 10.59
C LEU A 96 1.42 -6.92 9.69
N LEU A 97 1.06 -7.11 8.42
CA LEU A 97 0.66 -6.01 7.52
C LEU A 97 -0.53 -5.24 8.12
N GLY A 98 -1.54 -5.96 8.62
CA GLY A 98 -2.68 -5.36 9.31
C GLY A 98 -2.28 -4.62 10.58
N LEU A 99 -1.44 -5.23 11.42
CA LEU A 99 -0.91 -4.58 12.64
C LEU A 99 -0.15 -3.28 12.33
N LEU A 100 0.77 -3.34 11.37
CA LEU A 100 1.63 -2.22 10.98
C LEU A 100 0.84 -1.08 10.36
N SER A 101 -0.23 -1.39 9.62
CA SER A 101 -1.12 -0.38 9.06
C SER A 101 -1.80 0.50 10.11
N LYS A 102 -1.91 0.02 11.37
CA LYS A 102 -2.49 0.77 12.51
C LYS A 102 -1.46 1.62 13.25
N THR A 103 -0.22 1.72 12.76
CA THR A 103 0.80 2.51 13.43
C THR A 103 0.41 3.99 13.41
N ASN A 104 0.38 4.64 14.58
CA ASN A 104 -0.02 6.04 14.67
C ASN A 104 0.84 6.93 13.78
N GLY A 105 0.19 7.74 12.92
CA GLY A 105 0.86 8.62 11.97
C GLY A 105 1.29 7.96 10.67
N PHE A 106 1.12 6.65 10.52
CA PHE A 106 1.33 5.95 9.25
C PHE A 106 0.11 6.12 8.35
N SER A 107 0.32 6.40 7.06
CA SER A 107 -0.76 6.46 6.07
C SER A 107 -0.93 5.10 5.41
N PRO A 108 -2.04 4.37 5.64
CA PRO A 108 -2.20 3.03 5.11
C PRO A 108 -2.55 2.99 3.61
N ASP A 109 -2.83 4.15 2.99
CA ASP A 109 -3.10 4.27 1.55
C ASP A 109 -1.94 3.74 0.68
N CYS A 110 -0.70 4.00 1.11
CA CYS A 110 0.51 3.63 0.36
C CYS A 110 0.76 2.11 0.25
N ILE A 111 0.04 1.27 1.02
CA ILE A 111 0.21 -0.19 1.02
C ILE A 111 -1.03 -0.94 0.54
N VAL A 112 -2.12 -0.24 0.18
CA VAL A 112 -3.39 -0.87 -0.21
C VAL A 112 -3.19 -1.75 -1.44
N ASP A 113 -2.50 -1.22 -2.46
CA ASP A 113 -2.25 -1.95 -3.71
C ASP A 113 -1.44 -3.22 -3.45
N ASP A 114 -0.41 -3.14 -2.62
CA ASP A 114 0.40 -4.31 -2.25
C ASP A 114 -0.44 -5.37 -1.53
N ALA A 115 -1.31 -4.96 -0.61
CA ALA A 115 -2.19 -5.89 0.10
C ALA A 115 -3.23 -6.54 -0.84
N ILE A 116 -3.81 -5.78 -1.78
CA ILE A 116 -4.73 -6.32 -2.81
C ILE A 116 -3.99 -7.29 -3.73
N ASN A 117 -2.79 -6.95 -4.19
CA ASN A 117 -1.97 -7.80 -5.04
C ASN A 117 -1.57 -9.09 -4.31
N THR A 118 -1.23 -9.00 -3.03
CA THR A 118 -0.90 -10.16 -2.19
C THR A 118 -2.10 -11.10 -2.07
N LEU A 119 -3.29 -10.55 -1.82
CA LEU A 119 -4.54 -11.31 -1.76
C LEU A 119 -4.88 -11.98 -3.10
N GLY A 120 -4.75 -11.26 -4.23
CA GLY A 120 -5.04 -11.79 -5.56
C GLY A 120 -4.17 -12.97 -5.98
N ASN A 121 -2.95 -13.06 -5.44
CA ASN A 121 -2.01 -14.14 -5.73
C ASN A 121 -2.09 -15.32 -4.74
N GLU A 122 -2.86 -15.19 -3.65
CA GLU A 122 -2.89 -16.20 -2.59
C GLU A 122 -3.82 -17.39 -2.92
N LYS A 123 -3.35 -18.59 -2.56
CA LYS A 123 -4.03 -19.87 -2.80
C LYS A 123 -4.53 -20.52 -1.51
N SER A 124 -3.83 -20.33 -0.40
CA SER A 124 -4.22 -20.84 0.91
C SER A 124 -5.40 -20.07 1.46
N HIS A 125 -6.49 -20.78 1.74
CA HIS A 125 -7.70 -20.17 2.29
C HIS A 125 -7.51 -19.54 3.67
N GLN A 126 -6.64 -20.11 4.50
CA GLN A 126 -6.35 -19.51 5.82
C GLN A 126 -5.65 -18.16 5.65
N VAL A 127 -4.69 -18.09 4.71
CA VAL A 127 -3.96 -16.86 4.43
C VAL A 127 -4.88 -15.83 3.74
N LEU A 128 -5.76 -16.26 2.82
CA LEU A 128 -6.79 -15.41 2.23
C LEU A 128 -7.70 -14.78 3.28
N ALA A 129 -8.20 -15.57 4.23
CA ALA A 129 -9.06 -15.05 5.30
C ALA A 129 -8.32 -13.99 6.13
N GLN A 130 -7.05 -14.21 6.45
CA GLN A 130 -6.24 -13.22 7.17
C GLN A 130 -5.95 -11.96 6.34
N LEU A 131 -5.73 -12.09 5.03
CA LEU A 131 -5.51 -10.94 4.13
C LEU A 131 -6.79 -10.13 3.95
N LEU A 132 -7.97 -10.76 3.93
CA LEU A 132 -9.25 -10.07 3.95
C LEU A 132 -9.43 -9.25 5.24
N ASP A 133 -9.11 -9.84 6.40
CA ASP A 133 -9.10 -9.12 7.68
C ASP A 133 -8.11 -7.94 7.67
N THR A 134 -6.91 -8.15 7.12
CA THR A 134 -5.91 -7.09 6.93
C THR A 134 -6.43 -5.95 6.04
N LEU A 135 -7.08 -6.26 4.92
CA LEU A 135 -7.66 -5.25 4.04
C LEU A 135 -8.81 -4.50 4.70
N LEU A 136 -9.64 -5.17 5.49
CA LEU A 136 -10.68 -4.53 6.29
C LEU A 136 -10.09 -3.55 7.30
N VAL A 137 -9.03 -3.96 7.99
CA VAL A 137 -8.28 -3.10 8.92
C VAL A 137 -7.73 -1.87 8.20
N ILE A 138 -7.09 -2.05 7.05
CA ILE A 138 -6.55 -0.95 6.23
C ILE A 138 -7.67 -0.01 5.79
N GLY A 139 -8.75 -0.55 5.22
CA GLY A 139 -9.88 0.23 4.71
C GLY A 139 -10.61 1.02 5.78
N SER A 140 -10.72 0.49 7.00
CA SER A 140 -11.34 1.20 8.13
C SER A 140 -10.61 2.48 8.55
N GLN A 141 -9.34 2.62 8.16
CA GLN A 141 -8.52 3.80 8.43
C GLN A 141 -8.54 4.82 7.29
N LEU A 142 -9.26 4.53 6.20
CA LEU A 142 -9.38 5.38 5.01
C LEU A 142 -10.85 5.79 4.74
N PRO A 143 -11.59 6.37 5.72
CA PRO A 143 -13.01 6.69 5.56
C PRO A 143 -13.25 7.71 4.43
N GLU A 144 -12.33 8.64 4.23
CA GLU A 144 -12.41 9.70 3.22
C GLU A 144 -12.11 9.24 1.78
N SER A 145 -11.85 7.94 1.56
CA SER A 145 -11.57 7.38 0.23
C SER A 145 -12.66 6.40 -0.21
N PRO A 146 -13.78 6.88 -0.80
CA PRO A 146 -14.82 6.03 -1.39
C PRO A 146 -14.28 5.09 -2.46
N ALA A 147 -13.33 5.55 -3.27
CA ALA A 147 -12.74 4.76 -4.36
C ALA A 147 -11.96 3.55 -3.81
N VAL A 148 -11.15 3.75 -2.77
CA VAL A 148 -10.43 2.64 -2.12
C VAL A 148 -11.41 1.67 -1.48
N ARG A 149 -12.44 2.15 -0.77
CA ARG A 149 -13.47 1.27 -0.18
C ARG A 149 -14.20 0.45 -1.24
N LEU A 150 -14.69 1.07 -2.32
CA LEU A 150 -15.34 0.36 -3.42
C LEU A 150 -14.42 -0.72 -4.01
N ARG A 151 -13.14 -0.41 -4.23
CA ARG A 151 -12.16 -1.38 -4.73
C ARG A 151 -11.95 -2.54 -3.77
N LEU A 152 -11.85 -2.27 -2.46
CA LEU A 152 -11.73 -3.31 -1.44
C LEU A 152 -12.96 -4.22 -1.40
N ILE A 153 -14.15 -3.66 -1.59
CA ILE A 153 -15.41 -4.41 -1.68
C ILE A 153 -15.40 -5.30 -2.92
N GLU A 154 -15.13 -4.75 -4.10
CA GLU A 154 -15.08 -5.54 -5.34
C GLU A 154 -14.10 -6.72 -5.25
N VAL A 155 -12.93 -6.49 -4.65
CA VAL A 155 -11.93 -7.53 -4.42
C VAL A 155 -12.45 -8.60 -3.48
N ALA A 156 -13.11 -8.21 -2.37
CA ALA A 156 -13.75 -9.14 -1.46
C ALA A 156 -14.85 -9.95 -2.16
N CYS A 157 -15.73 -9.32 -2.94
CA CYS A 157 -16.82 -9.99 -3.67
C CYS A 157 -16.29 -10.99 -4.70
N LYS A 158 -15.27 -10.61 -5.50
CA LYS A 158 -14.69 -11.50 -6.51
C LYS A 158 -14.12 -12.78 -5.91
N LEU A 159 -13.50 -12.69 -4.75
CA LEU A 159 -12.94 -13.85 -4.06
C LEU A 159 -14.00 -14.72 -3.38
N GLN A 160 -15.17 -14.16 -3.08
CA GLN A 160 -16.33 -14.86 -2.53
C GLN A 160 -17.12 -15.61 -3.61
N LEU A 161 -17.23 -15.04 -4.83
CA LEU A 161 -17.99 -15.62 -5.95
C LEU A 161 -17.24 -16.76 -6.67
N HIS A 162 -15.91 -16.82 -6.55
CA HIS A 162 -15.14 -17.96 -7.05
C HIS A 162 -15.17 -19.12 -6.05
N ASP A 163 -16.17 -20.00 -6.20
CA ASP A 163 -16.22 -21.45 -5.92
C ASP A 163 -15.21 -22.08 -4.91
N ARG A 164 -14.96 -21.44 -3.76
CA ARG A 164 -13.95 -21.85 -2.77
C ARG A 164 -14.52 -22.40 -1.46
N GLY A 165 -15.84 -22.59 -1.37
CA GLY A 165 -16.52 -23.49 -0.43
C GLY A 165 -16.09 -23.46 1.05
N MET A 166 -15.82 -22.30 1.64
CA MET A 166 -15.23 -22.21 2.98
C MET A 166 -15.92 -21.18 3.89
N LYS A 167 -15.70 -21.35 5.22
CA LYS A 167 -16.25 -20.62 6.40
C LYS A 167 -15.99 -19.10 6.44
N ILE A 168 -15.88 -18.44 5.29
CA ILE A 168 -15.77 -17.00 5.14
C ILE A 168 -17.12 -16.33 5.50
N TYR A 169 -18.24 -17.07 5.51
CA TYR A 169 -19.59 -16.53 5.78
C TYR A 169 -19.69 -15.60 6.99
N GLN A 170 -18.96 -15.87 8.08
CA GLN A 170 -19.06 -15.02 9.27
C GLN A 170 -18.26 -13.71 9.13
N ILE A 171 -17.09 -13.75 8.48
CA ILE A 171 -16.33 -12.55 8.12
C ILE A 171 -17.10 -11.77 7.05
N ILE A 172 -17.72 -12.46 6.08
CA ILE A 172 -18.56 -11.85 5.04
C ILE A 172 -19.75 -11.14 5.67
N TYR A 173 -20.46 -11.81 6.58
CA TYR A 173 -21.61 -11.23 7.24
C TYR A 173 -21.22 -9.99 8.03
N ASP A 174 -20.14 -10.07 8.81
CA ASP A 174 -19.68 -8.93 9.59
C ASP A 174 -19.19 -7.78 8.70
N GLN A 175 -18.51 -8.08 7.59
CA GLN A 175 -18.12 -7.11 6.57
C GLN A 175 -19.35 -6.46 5.93
N ALA A 176 -20.32 -7.26 5.47
CA ALA A 176 -21.55 -6.79 4.84
C ALA A 176 -22.36 -5.92 5.80
N CYS A 177 -22.49 -6.31 7.07
CA CYS A 177 -23.15 -5.49 8.10
C CYS A 177 -22.48 -4.12 8.28
N ARG A 178 -21.13 -4.08 8.30
CA ARG A 178 -20.39 -2.81 8.38
C ARG A 178 -20.57 -1.96 7.13
N LEU A 179 -20.52 -2.57 5.94
CA LEU A 179 -20.66 -1.87 4.65
C LEU A 179 -22.10 -1.37 4.41
N LEU A 180 -23.11 -2.11 4.87
CA LEU A 180 -24.52 -1.67 4.85
C LEU A 180 -24.76 -0.45 5.75
N SER A 181 -23.90 -0.26 6.75
CA SER A 181 -23.93 0.88 7.66
C SER A 181 -23.03 2.04 7.20
N ASP A 182 -22.39 1.94 6.03
CA ASP A 182 -21.49 2.98 5.50
C ASP A 182 -22.28 4.21 5.04
N ASP A 183 -21.73 5.41 5.27
CA ASP A 183 -22.37 6.68 4.92
C ASP A 183 -22.52 6.88 3.40
N TYR A 184 -21.71 6.21 2.58
CA TYR A 184 -21.71 6.36 1.12
C TYR A 184 -22.63 5.36 0.43
N GLU A 185 -23.59 5.89 -0.33
CA GLU A 185 -24.63 5.09 -1.00
C GLU A 185 -24.07 4.05 -1.98
N GLN A 186 -23.00 4.39 -2.70
CA GLN A 186 -22.35 3.48 -3.64
C GLN A 186 -21.75 2.25 -2.92
N VAL A 187 -21.19 2.46 -1.73
CA VAL A 187 -20.64 1.39 -0.88
C VAL A 187 -21.76 0.49 -0.37
N ARG A 188 -22.86 1.07 0.12
CA ARG A 188 -24.04 0.30 0.54
C ARG A 188 -24.65 -0.50 -0.61
N SER A 189 -24.76 0.09 -1.80
CA SER A 189 -25.29 -0.58 -2.98
C SER A 189 -24.42 -1.77 -3.41
N ALA A 190 -23.09 -1.65 -3.29
CA ALA A 190 -22.18 -2.76 -3.57
C ALA A 190 -22.36 -3.90 -2.54
N ALA A 191 -22.60 -3.57 -1.27
CA ALA A 191 -22.85 -4.55 -0.21
C ALA A 191 -24.14 -5.34 -0.40
N VAL A 192 -25.20 -4.74 -0.95
CA VAL A 192 -26.48 -5.43 -1.27
C VAL A 192 -26.32 -6.45 -2.40
N GLN A 193 -25.31 -6.27 -3.26
CA GLN A 193 -25.00 -7.20 -4.37
C GLN A 193 -24.06 -8.34 -3.95
N MET A 194 -23.61 -8.38 -2.69
CA MET A 194 -22.84 -9.46 -2.09
C MET A 194 -23.73 -10.63 -1.68
#